data_AF-K7FTR0-F1
#
_entry.id   AF-K7FTR0-F1
#
_cell.length_a   1.000
_cell.length_b   1.000
_cell.length_c   1.000
_cell.angle_alpha   90.00
_cell.angle_beta   90.00
_cell.angle_gamma   90.00
#
_symmetry.space_group_name_H-M   'P 1'
#
loop_
_entity.id
_entity.type
_entity.pdbx_description
1 polymer ?
#
loop_
_entity_poly.entity_id
_entity_poly.type
_entity_poly.pdbx_seq_one_letter_code
_entity_poly.pdbx_strand_id
1 'polypeptide(L)'
;MAKQADAKEPCELVGKQLGEPGRFAYAALCGISLACLFPEKEQSSFRMEFIEDLVKWLELSDAVLPAMTAFASGLGSEGTETFAQILLKDPVLENNPVVITQDLVSFSLKDGYYDARARVLIYHVTWLLRIPVEELEVLEESLLESLKEQKEEESE
;
A
#
# COMPACT_ATOMS: atom_id res chain seq x y z
N MET A 1 -1.90 -6.51 -41.12
CA MET A 1 -0.88 -6.28 -40.08
C MET A 1 -1.55 -5.44 -39.00
N ALA A 2 -2.22 -6.09 -38.05
CA ALA A 2 -2.87 -5.41 -36.94
C ALA A 2 -1.84 -5.30 -35.81
N LYS A 3 -1.67 -4.07 -35.33
CA LYS A 3 -0.75 -3.70 -34.25
C LYS A 3 -1.34 -4.25 -32.95
N GLN A 4 -0.58 -5.11 -32.30
CA GLN A 4 -0.92 -5.74 -31.03
C GLN A 4 -1.12 -4.63 -29.99
N ALA A 5 -2.33 -4.56 -29.43
CA ALA A 5 -2.58 -3.75 -28.23
C ALA A 5 -1.78 -4.40 -27.11
N ASP A 6 -0.73 -3.69 -26.71
CA ASP A 6 0.08 -4.01 -25.55
C ASP A 6 -0.87 -3.94 -24.35
N ALA A 7 -1.27 -5.12 -23.85
CA ALA A 7 -1.90 -5.24 -22.55
C ALA A 7 -0.85 -4.70 -21.57
N LYS A 8 -1.03 -3.44 -21.17
CA LYS A 8 -0.18 -2.70 -20.25
C LYS A 8 0.17 -3.65 -19.11
N GLU A 9 1.40 -4.15 -19.10
CA GLU A 9 1.91 -4.99 -18.03
C GLU A 9 1.56 -4.30 -16.70
N PRO A 10 1.12 -5.03 -15.66
CA PRO A 10 0.83 -4.40 -14.38
C PRO A 10 2.09 -3.65 -14.00
N CYS A 11 1.96 -2.32 -13.94
CA CYS A 11 3.03 -1.41 -13.58
C CYS A 11 3.79 -2.07 -12.44
N GLU A 12 5.07 -2.44 -12.68
CA GLU A 12 5.84 -3.23 -11.73
C GLU A 12 5.61 -2.67 -10.33
N LEU A 13 5.13 -3.54 -9.43
CA LEU A 13 4.66 -3.12 -8.11
C LEU A 13 5.79 -2.37 -7.42
N VAL A 14 5.66 -1.06 -7.25
CA VAL A 14 6.76 -0.20 -6.79
C VAL A 14 7.25 -0.66 -5.42
N GLY A 15 6.34 -1.22 -4.61
CA GLY A 15 6.69 -1.88 -3.35
C GLY A 15 7.77 -2.97 -3.49
N LYS A 16 7.86 -3.67 -4.62
CA LYS A 16 8.89 -4.70 -4.89
C LYS A 16 10.22 -4.13 -5.39
N GLN A 17 10.20 -2.94 -5.99
CA GLN A 17 11.39 -2.26 -6.49
C GLN A 17 12.22 -1.64 -5.35
N LEU A 18 11.59 -1.38 -4.20
CA LEU A 18 12.26 -0.87 -3.01
C LEU A 18 13.37 -1.82 -2.53
N GLY A 19 14.43 -1.24 -1.96
CA GLY A 19 15.44 -2.00 -1.24
C GLY A 19 14.84 -2.74 -0.04
N GLU A 20 15.51 -3.79 0.45
CA GLU A 20 15.05 -4.55 1.61
C GLU A 20 14.73 -3.66 2.85
N PRO A 21 15.52 -2.63 3.20
CA PRO A 21 15.16 -1.71 4.27
C PRO A 21 13.89 -0.91 3.99
N GLY A 22 13.68 -0.46 2.75
CA GLY A 22 12.49 0.27 2.32
C GLY A 22 11.24 -0.60 2.41
N ARG A 23 11.31 -1.83 1.92
CA ARG A 23 10.20 -2.80 2.01
C ARG A 23 9.83 -3.12 3.45
N PHE A 24 10.83 -3.38 4.30
CA PHE A 24 10.58 -3.63 5.72
C PHE A 24 9.95 -2.41 6.39
N ALA A 25 10.47 -1.20 6.13
CA ALA A 25 9.94 0.03 6.69
C ALA A 25 8.51 0.32 6.23
N TYR A 26 8.20 0.04 4.97
CA TYR A 26 6.86 0.17 4.42
C TYR A 26 5.86 -0.76 5.12
N ALA A 27 6.18 -2.05 5.24
CA ALA A 27 5.35 -3.00 5.99
C ALA A 27 5.21 -2.59 7.47
N ALA A 28 6.32 -2.21 8.13
CA ALA A 28 6.31 -1.81 9.53
C ALA A 28 5.46 -0.55 9.77
N LEU A 29 5.56 0.45 8.89
CA LEU A 29 4.77 1.68 8.95
C LEU A 29 3.27 1.36 8.86
N CYS A 30 2.88 0.49 7.92
CA CYS A 30 1.50 0.03 7.80
C CYS A 30 1.05 -0.77 9.03
N GLY A 31 1.86 -1.70 9.53
CA GLY A 31 1.55 -2.52 10.70
C GLY A 31 1.30 -1.68 11.95
N ILE A 32 2.19 -0.73 12.25
CA ILE A 32 2.02 0.17 13.40
C ILE A 32 0.78 1.06 13.21
N SER A 33 0.60 1.62 12.00
CA SER A 33 -0.54 2.48 11.67
C SER A 33 -1.87 1.75 11.83
N LEU A 34 -1.97 0.49 11.38
CA LEU A 34 -3.14 -0.36 11.56
C LEU A 34 -3.51 -0.51 13.04
N ALA A 35 -2.53 -0.77 13.90
CA ALA A 35 -2.76 -0.93 15.33
C ALA A 35 -3.24 0.37 16.00
N CYS A 36 -2.72 1.52 15.55
CA CYS A 36 -3.13 2.84 16.04
C CYS A 36 -4.54 3.24 15.57
N LEU A 37 -4.88 2.97 14.30
CA LEU A 37 -6.15 3.36 13.69
C LEU A 37 -7.31 2.45 14.10
N PHE A 38 -7.02 1.18 14.36
CA PHE A 38 -8.02 0.15 14.64
C PHE A 38 -7.67 -0.62 15.93
N PRO A 39 -7.64 0.00 17.11
CA PRO A 39 -7.18 -0.64 18.35
C PRO A 39 -8.12 -1.72 18.88
N GLU A 40 -9.37 -1.75 18.42
CA GLU A 40 -10.40 -2.69 18.87
C GLU A 40 -10.04 -4.15 18.53
N LYS A 41 -10.46 -5.08 19.40
CA LYS A 41 -10.18 -6.51 19.21
C LYS A 41 -10.92 -7.09 18.02
N GLU A 42 -12.09 -6.54 17.71
CA GLU A 42 -12.95 -6.88 16.58
C GLU A 42 -12.25 -6.63 15.24
N GLN A 43 -11.28 -5.71 15.20
CA GLN A 43 -10.49 -5.41 14.01
C GLN A 43 -9.22 -6.27 13.91
N SER A 44 -8.95 -7.15 14.88
CA SER A 44 -7.71 -7.92 14.92
C SER A 44 -7.51 -8.82 13.71
N SER A 45 -8.57 -9.48 13.21
CA SER A 45 -8.45 -10.32 12.01
C SER A 45 -8.04 -9.49 10.80
N PHE A 46 -8.72 -8.35 10.58
CA PHE A 46 -8.40 -7.41 9.51
C PHE A 46 -6.95 -6.93 9.58
N ARG A 47 -6.47 -6.49 10.75
CA ARG A 47 -5.08 -6.01 10.90
C ARG A 47 -4.06 -7.10 10.56
N MET A 48 -4.30 -8.34 11.01
CA MET A 48 -3.38 -9.46 10.78
C MET A 48 -3.39 -9.92 9.33
N GLU A 49 -4.57 -10.12 8.75
CA GLU A 49 -4.70 -10.52 7.34
C GLU A 49 -4.08 -9.46 6.42
N PHE A 50 -4.35 -8.17 6.68
CA PHE A 50 -3.78 -7.08 5.89
C PHE A 50 -2.25 -7.09 5.94
N ILE A 51 -1.65 -7.21 7.12
CA ILE A 51 -0.19 -7.14 7.24
C ILE A 51 0.51 -8.39 6.69
N GLU A 52 -0.05 -9.58 6.90
CA GLU A 52 0.49 -10.84 6.36
C GLU A 52 0.48 -10.81 4.83
N ASP A 53 -0.58 -10.29 4.25
CA ASP A 53 -0.68 -10.16 2.81
C ASP A 53 0.21 -9.06 2.24
N LEU A 54 0.39 -7.94 2.97
CA LEU A 54 1.31 -6.89 2.55
C LEU A 54 2.75 -7.39 2.54
N VAL A 55 3.14 -8.24 3.50
CA VAL A 55 4.47 -8.90 3.51
C VAL A 55 4.68 -9.72 2.24
N LYS A 56 3.66 -10.47 1.80
CA LYS A 56 3.72 -11.24 0.54
C LYS A 56 3.77 -10.32 -0.68
N TRP A 57 2.96 -9.26 -0.70
CA TRP A 57 2.94 -8.27 -1.78
C TRP A 57 4.30 -7.62 -2.02
N LEU A 58 5.01 -7.32 -0.92
CA LEU A 58 6.35 -6.72 -0.95
C LEU A 58 7.48 -7.76 -1.12
N GLU A 59 7.17 -9.05 -1.25
CA GLU A 59 8.17 -10.13 -1.34
C GLU A 59 9.21 -10.09 -0.21
N LEU A 60 8.73 -9.79 1.00
CA LEU A 60 9.53 -9.88 2.22
C LEU A 60 9.65 -11.34 2.67
N SER A 61 10.75 -11.68 3.33
CA SER A 61 10.94 -13.01 3.91
C SER A 61 9.91 -13.29 5.01
N ASP A 62 9.35 -14.50 5.05
CA ASP A 62 8.46 -14.95 6.13
C ASP A 62 9.07 -14.79 7.54
N ALA A 63 10.41 -14.71 7.65
CA ALA A 63 11.11 -14.42 8.89
C ALA A 63 10.70 -13.08 9.53
N VAL A 64 10.15 -12.13 8.76
CA VAL A 64 9.69 -10.83 9.29
C VAL A 64 8.27 -10.89 9.84
N LEU A 65 7.47 -11.93 9.53
CA LEU A 65 6.07 -12.03 9.96
C LEU A 65 5.87 -11.88 11.48
N PRO A 66 6.71 -12.47 12.37
CA PRO A 66 6.57 -12.26 13.80
C PRO A 66 6.72 -10.79 14.22
N ALA A 67 7.61 -10.04 13.57
CA ALA A 67 7.77 -8.61 13.84
C ALA A 67 6.56 -7.81 13.33
N MET A 68 6.10 -8.11 12.11
CA MET A 68 4.99 -7.40 11.47
C MET A 68 3.66 -7.61 12.20
N THR A 69 3.38 -8.83 12.64
CA THR A 69 2.21 -9.16 13.47
C THR A 69 2.30 -8.53 14.86
N ALA A 70 3.49 -8.42 15.45
CA ALA A 70 3.69 -7.68 16.69
C ALA A 70 3.40 -6.19 16.52
N PHE A 71 3.83 -5.57 15.41
CA PHE A 71 3.50 -4.19 15.07
C PHE A 71 2.00 -3.99 14.89
N ALA A 72 1.34 -4.85 14.12
CA ALA A 72 -0.12 -4.86 13.93
C ALA A 72 -0.91 -5.15 15.22
N SER A 73 -0.24 -5.67 16.26
CA SER A 73 -0.80 -5.85 17.61
C SER A 73 -0.61 -4.65 18.53
N GLY A 74 0.09 -3.60 18.08
CA GLY A 74 0.35 -2.37 18.84
C GLY A 74 1.73 -2.30 19.50
N LEU A 75 2.65 -3.24 19.24
CA LEU A 75 4.03 -3.09 19.66
C LEU A 75 4.73 -2.05 18.77
N GLY A 76 5.63 -1.23 19.34
CA GLY A 76 6.47 -0.33 18.55
C GLY A 76 5.76 0.91 18.01
N SER A 77 4.70 1.39 18.70
CA SER A 77 3.94 2.60 18.32
C SER A 77 4.78 3.85 18.13
N GLU A 78 5.96 3.93 18.76
CA GLU A 78 6.92 5.04 18.62
C GLU A 78 7.72 5.00 17.32
N GLY A 79 7.63 3.92 16.53
CA GLY A 79 8.48 3.67 15.36
C GLY A 79 8.04 4.36 14.06
N THR A 80 6.84 4.93 13.98
CA THR A 80 6.25 5.42 12.71
C THR A 80 7.13 6.45 12.00
N GLU A 81 7.64 7.46 12.71
CA GLU A 81 8.52 8.48 12.13
C GLU A 81 9.83 7.87 11.61
N THR A 82 10.40 6.90 12.33
CA THR A 82 11.65 6.24 11.92
C THR A 82 11.45 5.45 10.64
N PHE A 83 10.36 4.67 10.55
CA PHE A 83 10.07 3.90 9.34
C PHE A 83 9.68 4.78 8.16
N ALA A 84 8.93 5.87 8.38
CA ALA A 84 8.65 6.86 7.34
C ALA A 84 9.96 7.45 6.77
N GLN A 85 10.91 7.82 7.63
CA GLN A 85 12.20 8.34 7.18
C GLN A 85 13.08 7.30 6.46
N ILE A 86 13.05 6.03 6.88
CA ILE A 86 13.76 4.96 6.18
C ILE A 86 13.16 4.78 4.77
N LEU A 87 11.83 4.75 4.68
CA LEU A 87 11.13 4.59 3.41
C LEU A 87 11.41 5.76 2.46
N LEU A 88 11.28 7.01 2.94
CA LEU A 88 11.54 8.22 2.13
C LEU A 88 13.01 8.38 1.68
N LYS A 89 13.95 7.66 2.30
CA LYS A 89 15.36 7.63 1.88
C LYS A 89 15.65 6.56 0.83
N ASP A 90 14.69 5.72 0.48
CA ASP A 90 14.87 4.74 -0.58
C ASP A 90 15.00 5.46 -1.94
N PRO A 91 16.03 5.16 -2.75
CA PRO A 91 16.26 5.82 -4.03
C PRO A 91 15.08 5.74 -5.00
N VAL A 92 14.23 4.71 -4.89
CA VAL A 92 13.02 4.58 -5.73
C VAL A 92 12.04 5.72 -5.49
N LEU A 93 12.03 6.30 -4.28
CA LEU A 93 11.08 7.34 -3.87
C LEU A 93 11.64 8.76 -4.00
N GLU A 94 12.93 8.93 -4.31
CA GLU A 94 13.64 10.22 -4.28
C GLU A 94 12.92 11.31 -5.09
N ASN A 95 12.32 10.94 -6.22
CA ASN A 95 11.64 11.89 -7.12
C ASN A 95 10.12 11.91 -6.96
N ASN A 96 9.52 10.81 -6.50
CA ASN A 96 8.07 10.67 -6.48
C ASN A 96 7.60 9.73 -5.37
N PRO A 97 7.40 10.21 -4.13
CA PRO A 97 6.89 9.38 -3.04
C PRO A 97 5.42 8.97 -3.21
N VAL A 98 4.65 9.62 -4.10
CA VAL A 98 3.22 9.31 -4.38
C VAL A 98 3.05 7.86 -4.84
N VAL A 99 4.08 7.27 -5.44
CA VAL A 99 4.07 5.87 -5.88
C VAL A 99 3.78 4.88 -4.75
N ILE A 100 4.09 5.22 -3.48
CA ILE A 100 3.72 4.40 -2.32
C ILE A 100 2.20 4.42 -2.10
N THR A 101 1.58 5.59 -2.21
CA THR A 101 0.12 5.72 -2.13
C THR A 101 -0.55 4.92 -3.24
N GLN A 102 -0.04 5.01 -4.47
CA GLN A 102 -0.54 4.24 -5.61
C GLN A 102 -0.37 2.71 -5.41
N ASP A 103 0.78 2.29 -4.88
CA ASP A 103 1.06 0.88 -4.58
C ASP A 103 0.12 0.34 -3.49
N LEU A 104 -0.13 1.08 -2.41
CA LEU A 104 -1.09 0.68 -1.37
C LEU A 104 -2.53 0.61 -1.90
N VAL A 105 -2.94 1.55 -2.75
CA VAL A 105 -4.28 1.51 -3.39
C VAL A 105 -4.39 0.23 -4.23
N SER A 106 -3.37 -0.04 -5.05
CA SER A 106 -3.32 -1.24 -5.90
C SER A 106 -3.32 -2.54 -5.08
N PHE A 107 -2.53 -2.60 -4.01
CA PHE A 107 -2.54 -3.70 -3.04
C PHE A 107 -3.92 -3.90 -2.43
N SER A 108 -4.56 -2.81 -1.99
CA SER A 108 -5.87 -2.86 -1.32
C SER A 108 -7.00 -3.28 -2.27
N LEU A 109 -6.79 -3.15 -3.58
CA LEU A 109 -7.73 -3.51 -4.64
C LEU A 109 -7.46 -4.87 -5.29
N LYS A 110 -6.37 -5.56 -4.93
CA LYS A 110 -5.93 -6.80 -5.58
C LYS A 110 -7.01 -7.90 -5.65
N ASP A 111 -7.93 -7.90 -4.68
CA ASP A 111 -9.04 -8.87 -4.58
C ASP A 111 -10.37 -8.33 -5.12
N GLY A 112 -10.37 -7.16 -5.77
CA GLY A 112 -11.54 -6.53 -6.39
C GLY A 112 -12.46 -5.79 -5.41
N TYR A 113 -12.07 -5.65 -4.14
CA TYR A 113 -12.82 -4.90 -3.14
C TYR A 113 -11.94 -3.89 -2.44
N TYR A 114 -12.39 -2.63 -2.39
CA TYR A 114 -11.70 -1.55 -1.69
C TYR A 114 -12.53 -1.05 -0.52
N ASP A 115 -12.09 -1.39 0.69
CA ASP A 115 -12.84 -1.12 1.91
C ASP A 115 -12.42 0.18 2.60
N ALA A 116 -13.33 0.76 3.37
CA ALA A 116 -13.09 2.05 4.02
C ALA A 116 -11.92 2.03 5.01
N ARG A 117 -11.61 0.88 5.64
CA ARG A 117 -10.48 0.76 6.58
C ARG A 117 -9.15 0.82 5.84
N ALA A 118 -9.04 0.15 4.69
CA ALA A 118 -7.89 0.26 3.81
C ALA A 118 -7.70 1.73 3.37
N ARG A 119 -8.76 2.41 2.93
CA ARG A 119 -8.69 3.83 2.56
C ARG A 119 -8.19 4.73 3.70
N VAL A 120 -8.68 4.51 4.93
CA VAL A 120 -8.22 5.26 6.12
C VAL A 120 -6.74 5.01 6.41
N LEU A 121 -6.28 3.76 6.27
CA LEU A 121 -4.85 3.43 6.40
C LEU A 121 -4.02 4.17 5.35
N ILE A 122 -4.43 4.13 4.08
CA ILE A 122 -3.72 4.76 2.97
C ILE A 122 -3.62 6.27 3.20
N TYR A 123 -4.72 6.90 3.59
CA TYR A 123 -4.74 8.32 3.94
C TYR A 123 -3.73 8.64 5.05
N HIS A 124 -3.70 7.83 6.11
CA HIS A 124 -2.77 8.02 7.23
C HIS A 124 -1.31 7.85 6.82
N VAL A 125 -0.98 6.80 6.06
CA VAL A 125 0.38 6.56 5.57
C VAL A 125 0.83 7.66 4.60
N THR A 126 -0.04 8.09 3.69
CA THR A 126 0.20 9.20 2.75
C THR A 126 0.57 10.48 3.53
N TRP A 127 -0.18 10.79 4.59
CA TRP A 127 0.11 11.91 5.47
C TRP A 127 1.45 11.77 6.22
N LEU A 128 1.77 10.59 6.74
CA LEU A 128 3.06 10.32 7.41
C LEU A 128 4.25 10.51 6.46
N LEU A 129 4.09 10.17 5.19
CA LEU A 129 5.10 10.36 4.14
C LEU A 129 5.15 11.78 3.59
N ARG A 130 4.36 12.72 4.14
CA ARG A 130 4.28 14.12 3.72
C ARG A 130 3.83 14.30 2.26
N ILE A 131 3.06 13.34 1.76
CA ILE A 131 2.45 13.39 0.44
C ILE A 131 1.12 14.16 0.57
N PRO A 132 0.80 15.10 -0.34
CA PRO A 132 -0.51 15.75 -0.37
C PRO A 132 -1.63 14.71 -0.48
N VAL A 133 -2.66 14.83 0.34
CA VAL A 133 -3.73 13.82 0.40
C VAL A 133 -4.62 13.87 -0.85
N GLU A 134 -4.60 14.99 -1.56
CA GLU A 134 -5.25 15.18 -2.86
C GLU A 134 -4.74 14.19 -3.91
N GLU A 135 -3.49 13.73 -3.78
CA GLU A 135 -2.93 12.69 -4.66
C GLU A 135 -3.70 11.36 -4.53
N LEU A 136 -4.17 11.02 -3.32
CA LEU A 136 -5.01 9.84 -3.14
C LEU A 136 -6.35 9.99 -3.88
N GLU A 137 -6.96 11.17 -3.80
CA GLU A 137 -8.24 11.45 -4.47
C GLU A 137 -8.08 11.36 -6.00
N VAL A 138 -7.02 11.96 -6.55
CA VAL A 138 -6.71 11.88 -7.98
C VAL A 138 -6.47 10.44 -8.44
N LEU A 139 -5.75 9.63 -7.64
CA LEU A 139 -5.52 8.21 -7.94
C LEU A 139 -6.83 7.41 -7.94
N GLU A 140 -7.70 7.63 -6.95
CA GLU A 140 -9.02 6.99 -6.86
C GLU A 140 -9.93 7.39 -8.03
N GLU A 141 -9.94 8.67 -8.41
CA GLU A 141 -10.70 9.17 -9.56
C GLU A 141 -10.20 8.57 -10.88
N SER A 142 -8.89 8.58 -11.12
CA SER A 142 -8.28 8.01 -12.32
C SER A 142 -8.57 6.51 -12.46
N LEU A 143 -8.55 5.77 -11.35
CA LEU A 143 -8.93 4.35 -11.34
C LEU A 143 -10.42 4.18 -11.72
N LEU A 144 -11.31 4.98 -11.15
CA LEU A 144 -12.74 4.91 -11.46
C LEU A 144 -13.03 5.22 -12.93
N GLU A 145 -12.31 6.18 -13.52
CA GLU A 145 -12.40 6.50 -14.95
C GLU A 145 -11.93 5.32 -15.80
N SER A 146 -10.77 4.75 -15.49
CA SER A 146 -10.21 3.59 -16.20
C SER A 146 -11.16 2.38 -16.19
N LEU A 147 -11.84 2.14 -15.05
CA LEU A 147 -12.82 1.05 -14.93
C LEU A 147 -14.10 1.30 -15.73
N LYS A 148 -14.52 2.56 -15.89
CA LYS A 148 -15.68 2.91 -16.72
C LYS A 148 -15.38 2.66 -18.20
N GLU A 149 -14.21 3.09 -18.66
CA GLU A 149 -13.76 2.89 -20.04
C GLU A 149 -13.73 1.40 -20.42
N GLN A 150 -13.18 0.54 -19.56
CA GLN A 150 -13.16 -0.92 -19.78
C GLN A 150 -14.55 -1.53 -19.92
N LYS A 151 -15.52 -1.07 -19.12
CA LYS A 151 -16.90 -1.57 -19.17
C LYS A 151 -17.61 -1.19 -20.47
N GLU A 152 -17.30 -0.02 -21.01
CA GLU A 152 -17.85 0.46 -22.28
C GLU A 152 -17.28 -0.33 -23.47
N GLU A 153 -15.99 -0.69 -23.44
CA GLU A 153 -15.34 -1.49 -24.49
C GLU A 153 -15.78 -2.96 -24.54
N GLU A 154 -16.10 -3.59 -23.40
CA GLU A 154 -16.61 -4.98 -23.38
C GLU A 154 -18.07 -5.12 -23.86
N SER A 155 -18.78 -4.00 -24.04
CA SER A 155 -20.21 -3.98 -24.37
C SER A 155 -20.49 -3.66 -25.86
N GLU A 156 -19.47 -3.42 -26.69
CA GLU A 156 -19.56 -3.24 -28.16
C GLU A 156 -19.22 -4.50 -28.95
#